data_AF-A0A2E2IYJ6-F1
#
_entry.id   AF-A0A2E2IYJ6-F1
#
_cell.length_a   1.000
_cell.length_b   1.000
_cell.length_c   1.000
_cell.angle_alpha   90.00
_cell.angle_beta   90.00
_cell.angle_gamma   90.00
#
_symmetry.space_group_name_H-M   'P 1'
#
loop_
_entity.id
_entity.type
_entity.pdbx_description
1 polymer ?
#
loop_
_entity_poly.entity_id
_entity_poly.type
_entity_poly.pdbx_seq_one_letter_code
_entity_poly.pdbx_strand_id
1 'polypeptide(L)'
;MIQKLLLLIILTLLVPGCKNRSETTSEKENQPIQIVGAMKNVMWQGKLEGSILLDTLTEKEHLYGLGPESFLKGELLINDGQAFVSRVVSDSSMMVEKTWEVSAPFFVYGTVPQWNQLPLPKEIKTLKDLERFISENAPHPEKPFAFKLEGRVNSAVIHIQNLPEGTKVSSPKEAHQGQTNYTLTNEAVTIVGFYSTRHQGIFTHHDSFLHMHLITKEETKMGHLDEAILQDMILYLPK
;
A
#
# COMPACT_ATOMS: atom_id res chain seq x y z
N MET A 1 62.29 -41.53 56.86
CA MET A 1 61.11 -42.11 57.52
C MET A 1 59.92 -41.23 57.20
N ILE A 2 58.90 -41.80 56.54
CA ILE A 2 57.44 -41.55 56.72
C ILE A 2 57.01 -40.07 56.53
N GLN A 3 56.15 -39.69 55.58
CA GLN A 3 54.81 -40.24 55.34
C GLN A 3 54.30 -39.79 53.97
N LYS A 4 53.71 -40.72 53.22
CA LYS A 4 52.89 -40.43 52.03
C LYS A 4 51.62 -39.71 52.49
N LEU A 5 51.30 -38.57 51.90
CA LEU A 5 49.95 -38.00 51.94
C LEU A 5 49.42 -37.93 50.51
N LEU A 6 48.48 -38.82 50.22
CA LEU A 6 47.74 -38.89 48.98
C LEU A 6 46.76 -37.70 48.98
N LEU A 7 46.96 -36.71 48.10
CA LEU A 7 45.97 -35.66 47.87
C LEU A 7 45.26 -35.93 46.55
N LEU A 8 44.02 -36.39 46.68
CA LEU A 8 43.07 -36.60 45.60
C LEU A 8 42.59 -35.22 45.12
N ILE A 9 43.10 -34.73 44.00
CA ILE A 9 42.59 -33.49 43.39
C ILE A 9 41.45 -33.88 42.45
N ILE A 10 40.23 -33.61 42.92
CA ILE A 10 38.98 -33.75 42.18
C ILE A 10 38.95 -32.67 41.10
N LEU A 11 39.02 -33.09 39.84
CA LEU A 11 38.89 -32.22 38.67
C LEU A 11 37.40 -31.89 38.46
N THR A 12 36.95 -30.75 38.98
CA THR A 12 35.63 -30.20 38.69
C THR A 12 35.62 -29.57 37.30
N LEU A 13 35.10 -30.30 36.32
CA LEU A 13 34.71 -29.78 35.01
C LEU A 13 33.59 -28.75 35.18
N LEU A 14 33.95 -27.46 35.18
CA LEU A 14 33.02 -26.36 34.99
C LEU A 14 32.50 -26.42 33.55
N VAL A 15 31.30 -26.98 33.37
CA VAL A 15 30.55 -26.88 32.12
C VAL A 15 30.04 -25.43 32.04
N PRO A 16 30.44 -24.62 31.05
CA PRO A 16 29.80 -23.33 30.86
C PRO A 16 28.35 -23.59 30.43
N GLY A 17 27.41 -23.20 31.30
CA GLY A 17 25.98 -23.25 30.99
C GLY A 17 25.70 -22.42 29.75
N CYS A 18 25.23 -23.08 28.69
CA CYS A 18 24.59 -22.43 27.56
C CYS A 18 23.41 -21.61 28.09
N LYS A 19 23.57 -20.29 28.18
CA LYS A 19 22.43 -19.39 28.18
C LYS A 19 21.73 -19.58 26.83
N ASN A 20 20.57 -20.23 26.86
CA ASN A 20 19.61 -20.14 25.76
C ASN A 20 19.39 -18.66 25.52
N ARG A 21 19.96 -18.17 24.41
CA ARG A 21 19.63 -16.87 23.86
C ARG A 21 18.19 -17.00 23.42
N SER A 22 17.27 -16.50 24.25
CA SER A 22 15.94 -16.15 23.79
C SER A 22 16.16 -15.31 22.53
N GLU A 23 15.83 -15.88 21.38
CA GLU A 23 15.59 -15.12 20.18
C GLU A 23 14.48 -14.15 20.56
N THR A 24 14.89 -12.92 20.85
CA THR A 24 13.96 -11.82 20.96
C THR A 24 13.48 -11.65 19.54
N THR A 25 12.27 -12.12 19.23
CA THR A 25 11.55 -11.70 18.03
C THR A 25 11.55 -10.19 18.07
N SER A 26 12.46 -9.54 17.33
CA SER A 26 12.36 -8.11 17.12
C SER A 26 11.05 -7.93 16.37
N GLU A 27 10.06 -7.30 17.01
CA GLU A 27 8.91 -6.79 16.29
C GLU A 27 9.48 -5.94 15.15
N LYS A 28 9.30 -6.39 13.90
CA LYS A 28 9.69 -5.59 12.72
C LYS A 28 8.85 -4.32 12.83
N GLU A 29 9.47 -3.21 13.22
CA GLU A 29 8.78 -1.92 13.24
C GLU A 29 8.37 -1.53 11.80
N ASN A 30 7.23 -0.84 11.68
CA ASN A 30 6.80 -0.27 10.40
C ASN A 30 7.90 0.64 9.85
N GLN A 31 8.33 0.41 8.61
CA GLN A 31 9.25 1.32 7.95
C GLN A 31 8.54 2.64 7.62
N PRO A 32 9.25 3.79 7.63
CA PRO A 32 8.66 5.06 7.21
C PRO A 32 8.07 4.98 5.81
N ILE A 33 6.89 5.59 5.60
CA ILE A 33 6.28 5.69 4.27
C ILE A 33 7.23 6.44 3.33
N GLN A 34 7.53 5.81 2.20
CA GLN A 34 8.36 6.33 1.13
C GLN A 34 7.48 6.99 0.07
N ILE A 35 7.92 8.15 -0.42
CA ILE A 35 7.19 8.95 -1.39
C ILE A 35 8.16 9.29 -2.51
N VAL A 36 7.84 8.87 -3.72
CA VAL A 36 8.62 9.14 -4.93
C VAL A 36 7.80 10.02 -5.86
N GLY A 37 8.43 11.05 -6.43
CA GLY A 37 7.77 11.98 -7.33
C GLY A 37 6.64 12.77 -6.66
N ALA A 38 5.78 13.37 -7.47
CA ALA A 38 4.57 14.04 -7.00
C ALA A 38 3.54 14.17 -8.12
N MET A 39 2.28 13.93 -7.81
CA MET A 39 1.12 14.12 -8.69
C MET A 39 1.13 15.51 -9.35
N LYS A 40 1.37 16.59 -8.59
CA LYS A 40 1.46 17.95 -9.17
C LYS A 40 2.54 18.10 -10.26
N ASN A 41 3.62 17.34 -10.20
CA ASN A 41 4.66 17.40 -11.24
C ASN A 41 4.16 16.76 -12.54
N VAL A 42 3.39 15.68 -12.44
CA VAL A 42 2.72 15.07 -13.59
C VAL A 42 1.68 16.04 -14.15
N MET A 43 0.77 16.49 -13.30
CA MET A 43 -0.40 17.26 -13.73
C MET A 43 -0.04 18.63 -14.33
N TRP A 44 0.99 19.30 -13.80
CA TRP A 44 1.31 20.68 -14.18
C TRP A 44 2.61 20.83 -14.99
N GLN A 45 3.51 19.85 -14.92
CA GLN A 45 4.82 19.92 -15.59
C GLN A 45 5.01 18.79 -16.61
N GLY A 46 4.05 17.87 -16.75
CA GLY A 46 4.12 16.78 -17.71
C GLY A 46 5.26 15.79 -17.46
N LYS A 47 5.73 15.66 -16.20
CA LYS A 47 6.78 14.70 -15.81
C LYS A 47 6.22 13.27 -15.78
N LEU A 48 6.00 12.72 -16.96
CA LEU A 48 5.30 11.45 -17.19
C LEU A 48 6.21 10.23 -17.07
N GLU A 49 7.53 10.38 -17.19
CA GLU A 49 8.48 9.26 -17.13
C GLU A 49 8.58 8.64 -15.73
N GLY A 50 9.05 7.39 -15.68
CA GLY A 50 9.29 6.66 -14.44
C GLY A 50 10.33 7.33 -13.55
N SER A 51 9.91 7.72 -12.34
CA SER A 51 10.79 8.14 -11.25
C SER A 51 11.16 6.97 -10.33
N ILE A 52 10.45 5.86 -10.44
CA ILE A 52 10.73 4.58 -9.79
C ILE A 52 10.40 3.43 -10.74
N LEU A 53 11.23 2.40 -10.72
CA LEU A 53 10.98 1.08 -11.29
C LEU A 53 10.65 0.13 -10.14
N LEU A 54 9.50 -0.55 -10.20
CA LEU A 54 8.99 -1.32 -9.06
C LEU A 54 9.85 -2.57 -8.79
N ASP A 55 10.49 -3.14 -9.81
CA ASP A 55 11.43 -4.26 -9.70
C ASP A 55 12.69 -3.95 -8.88
N THR A 56 13.03 -2.67 -8.69
CA THR A 56 14.14 -2.23 -7.84
C THR A 56 13.83 -2.30 -6.34
N LEU A 57 12.56 -2.53 -5.96
CA LEU A 57 12.16 -2.72 -4.57
C LEU A 57 12.57 -4.11 -4.10
N THR A 58 13.56 -4.17 -3.19
CA THR A 58 14.15 -5.43 -2.71
C THR A 58 13.32 -6.09 -1.60
N GLU A 59 12.82 -5.29 -0.65
CA GLU A 59 12.02 -5.77 0.48
C GLU A 59 10.53 -5.80 0.12
N LYS A 60 10.05 -6.95 -0.33
CA LYS A 60 8.67 -7.13 -0.82
C LYS A 60 7.72 -7.67 0.26
N GLU A 61 8.23 -8.36 1.26
CA GLU A 61 7.40 -8.90 2.35
C GLU A 61 6.64 -7.77 3.06
N HIS A 62 5.31 -7.90 3.17
CA HIS A 62 4.44 -6.89 3.80
C HIS A 62 4.51 -5.49 3.18
N LEU A 63 4.94 -5.41 1.91
CA LEU A 63 5.00 -4.16 1.17
C LEU A 63 3.61 -3.81 0.63
N TYR A 64 3.24 -2.54 0.79
CA TYR A 64 2.06 -1.93 0.21
C TYR A 64 2.46 -0.67 -0.54
N GLY A 65 1.75 -0.37 -1.63
CA GLY A 65 2.07 0.81 -2.44
C GLY A 65 1.06 1.06 -3.55
N LEU A 66 1.00 2.29 -4.04
CA LEU A 66 0.12 2.67 -5.14
C LEU A 66 0.59 3.94 -5.85
N GLY A 67 0.10 4.10 -7.08
CA GLY A 67 0.34 5.23 -7.98
C GLY A 67 0.02 4.84 -9.42
N PRO A 68 0.10 5.75 -10.39
CA PRO A 68 -0.16 5.43 -11.79
C PRO A 68 1.07 4.79 -12.44
N GLU A 69 0.83 4.04 -13.52
CA GLU A 69 1.89 3.64 -14.43
C GLU A 69 2.48 4.86 -15.15
N SER A 70 3.77 4.81 -15.46
CA SER A 70 4.45 5.80 -16.30
C SER A 70 3.68 6.10 -17.57
N PHE A 71 3.74 7.37 -17.97
CA PHE A 71 2.93 7.94 -19.05
C PHE A 71 1.42 7.89 -18.82
N LEU A 72 0.97 7.67 -17.57
CA LEU A 72 -0.45 7.61 -17.20
C LEU A 72 -1.20 6.57 -18.05
N LYS A 73 -0.61 5.38 -18.17
CA LYS A 73 -1.09 4.26 -19.01
C LYS A 73 -1.78 3.13 -18.24
N GLY A 74 -1.92 3.29 -16.94
CA GLY A 74 -2.51 2.32 -16.06
C GLY A 74 -2.43 2.76 -14.61
N GLU A 75 -2.91 1.89 -13.72
CA GLU A 75 -2.80 2.05 -12.28
C GLU A 75 -1.99 0.92 -11.68
N LEU A 76 -1.22 1.22 -10.64
CA LEU A 76 -0.35 0.28 -9.96
C LEU A 76 -0.80 0.06 -8.52
N LEU A 77 -0.69 -1.17 -8.05
CA LEU A 77 -0.98 -1.53 -6.67
C LEU A 77 0.02 -2.58 -6.20
N ILE A 78 0.57 -2.38 -5.00
CA ILE A 78 1.26 -3.43 -4.26
C ILE A 78 0.38 -3.78 -3.05
N ASN A 79 0.03 -5.05 -2.94
CA ASN A 79 -0.74 -5.59 -1.82
C ASN A 79 0.02 -6.78 -1.21
N ASP A 80 0.54 -6.59 0.00
CA ASP A 80 1.29 -7.60 0.76
C ASP A 80 2.39 -8.29 -0.07
N GLY A 81 3.21 -7.48 -0.75
CA GLY A 81 4.32 -7.98 -1.57
C GLY A 81 3.94 -8.58 -2.92
N GLN A 82 2.71 -8.38 -3.38
CA GLN A 82 2.31 -8.67 -4.77
C GLN A 82 2.06 -7.37 -5.51
N ALA A 83 2.77 -7.15 -6.61
CA ALA A 83 2.60 -5.99 -7.48
C ALA A 83 1.64 -6.30 -8.64
N PHE A 84 0.74 -5.36 -8.89
CA PHE A 84 -0.29 -5.41 -9.92
C PHE A 84 -0.25 -4.15 -10.76
N VAL A 85 -0.59 -4.31 -12.04
CA VAL A 85 -0.91 -3.21 -12.95
C VAL A 85 -2.27 -3.45 -13.59
N SER A 86 -3.10 -2.41 -13.68
CA SER A 86 -4.33 -2.43 -14.45
C SER A 86 -4.25 -1.50 -15.65
N ARG A 87 -4.68 -1.96 -16.83
CA ARG A 87 -4.70 -1.16 -18.06
C ARG A 87 -6.05 -1.26 -18.76
N VAL A 88 -6.44 -0.18 -19.43
CA VAL A 88 -7.68 -0.12 -20.23
C VAL A 88 -7.55 -1.06 -21.43
N VAL A 89 -8.56 -1.92 -21.63
CA VAL A 89 -8.73 -2.72 -22.86
C VAL A 89 -9.86 -2.13 -23.71
N SER A 90 -10.95 -1.72 -23.07
CA SER A 90 -12.08 -1.00 -23.67
C SER A 90 -12.84 -0.21 -22.60
N ASP A 91 -13.88 0.50 -23.02
CA ASP A 91 -14.80 1.23 -22.14
C ASP A 91 -15.53 0.33 -21.10
N SER A 92 -15.44 -1.00 -21.26
CA SER A 92 -16.13 -1.98 -20.41
C SER A 92 -15.24 -3.10 -19.87
N SER A 93 -13.97 -3.15 -20.30
CA SER A 93 -13.03 -4.18 -19.89
C SER A 93 -11.65 -3.60 -19.62
N MET A 94 -10.96 -4.25 -18.70
CA MET A 94 -9.59 -3.94 -18.32
C MET A 94 -8.78 -5.23 -18.27
N MET A 95 -7.47 -5.06 -18.29
CA MET A 95 -6.52 -6.11 -17.95
C MET A 95 -5.98 -5.83 -16.55
N VAL A 96 -5.78 -6.88 -15.75
CA VAL A 96 -5.03 -6.84 -14.50
C VAL A 96 -3.92 -7.89 -14.59
N GLU A 97 -2.69 -7.48 -14.34
CA GLU A 97 -1.50 -8.31 -14.48
C GLU A 97 -0.65 -8.23 -13.22
N LYS A 98 -0.11 -9.38 -12.77
CA LYS A 98 0.91 -9.42 -11.72
C LYS A 98 2.29 -9.23 -12.33
N THR A 99 2.92 -8.10 -12.07
CA THR A 99 4.27 -7.82 -12.57
C THR A 99 4.97 -6.78 -11.72
N TRP A 100 6.30 -6.89 -11.64
CA TRP A 100 7.18 -5.89 -11.06
C TRP A 100 7.84 -5.02 -12.15
N GLU A 101 7.75 -5.42 -13.41
CA GLU A 101 8.40 -4.78 -14.57
C GLU A 101 7.59 -3.56 -15.06
N VAL A 102 7.34 -2.64 -14.14
CA VAL A 102 6.54 -1.44 -14.34
C VAL A 102 7.20 -0.26 -13.62
N SER A 103 6.91 0.95 -14.10
CA SER A 103 7.43 2.19 -13.51
C SER A 103 6.31 3.16 -13.21
N ALA A 104 6.59 4.11 -12.32
CA ALA A 104 5.65 5.14 -11.91
C ALA A 104 6.32 6.53 -11.92
N PRO A 105 5.63 7.58 -12.36
CA PRO A 105 6.14 8.95 -12.28
C PRO A 105 6.02 9.53 -10.87
N PHE A 106 5.08 9.01 -10.09
CA PHE A 106 5.02 9.17 -8.64
C PHE A 106 4.43 7.92 -8.01
N PHE A 107 4.86 7.61 -6.79
CA PHE A 107 4.46 6.40 -6.09
C PHE A 107 4.61 6.59 -4.59
N VAL A 108 3.68 6.02 -3.82
CA VAL A 108 3.78 5.96 -2.36
C VAL A 108 3.80 4.50 -1.93
N TYR A 109 4.69 4.15 -1.00
CA TYR A 109 4.82 2.78 -0.51
C TYR A 109 5.35 2.70 0.91
N GLY A 110 5.16 1.56 1.56
CA GLY A 110 5.69 1.27 2.88
C GLY A 110 5.43 -0.16 3.31
N THR A 111 6.17 -0.61 4.31
CA THR A 111 6.06 -1.97 4.86
C THR A 111 5.23 -1.95 6.13
N VAL A 112 4.18 -2.77 6.18
CA VAL A 112 3.30 -2.91 7.35
C VAL A 112 3.22 -4.38 7.77
N PRO A 113 4.14 -4.87 8.61
CA PRO A 113 4.18 -6.27 9.02
C PRO A 113 3.03 -6.66 9.94
N GLN A 114 2.40 -5.69 10.61
CA GLN A 114 1.33 -5.97 11.57
C GLN A 114 0.18 -4.99 11.46
N TRP A 115 -1.03 -5.54 11.52
CA TRP A 115 -2.27 -4.79 11.43
C TRP A 115 -3.11 -4.94 12.71
N ASN A 116 -3.73 -3.84 13.14
CA ASN A 116 -4.89 -3.83 14.01
C ASN A 116 -6.16 -3.91 13.16
N GLN A 117 -7.07 -4.82 13.50
CA GLN A 117 -8.31 -5.04 12.75
C GLN A 117 -9.49 -4.36 13.46
N LEU A 118 -10.27 -3.63 12.70
CA LEU A 118 -11.39 -2.81 13.16
C LEU A 118 -12.57 -3.03 12.20
N PRO A 119 -13.61 -3.79 12.59
CA PRO A 119 -14.84 -3.85 11.81
C PRO A 119 -15.43 -2.45 11.64
N LEU A 120 -15.78 -2.06 10.41
CA LEU A 120 -16.42 -0.76 10.20
C LEU A 120 -17.85 -0.77 10.77
N PRO A 121 -18.23 0.27 11.54
CA PRO A 121 -19.63 0.49 11.90
C PRO A 121 -20.51 0.63 10.65
N LYS A 122 -21.78 0.22 10.74
CA LYS A 122 -22.73 0.22 9.60
C LYS A 122 -23.04 1.60 9.05
N GLU A 123 -22.72 2.63 9.82
CA GLU A 123 -22.88 4.04 9.51
C GLU A 123 -21.77 4.54 8.57
N ILE A 124 -20.61 3.87 8.55
CA ILE A 124 -19.47 4.23 7.69
C ILE A 124 -19.70 3.65 6.31
N LYS A 125 -20.30 4.45 5.41
CA LYS A 125 -20.69 4.01 4.07
C LYS A 125 -19.90 4.66 2.96
N THR A 126 -19.55 5.93 3.11
CA THR A 126 -18.88 6.69 2.05
C THR A 126 -17.38 6.81 2.32
N LEU A 127 -16.60 7.18 1.29
CA LEU A 127 -15.16 7.45 1.47
C LEU A 127 -14.91 8.64 2.42
N LYS A 128 -15.84 9.60 2.50
CA LYS A 128 -15.76 10.71 3.46
C LYS A 128 -15.99 10.24 4.90
N ASP A 129 -16.93 9.33 5.12
CA ASP A 129 -17.12 8.72 6.43
C ASP A 129 -15.89 7.91 6.83
N LEU A 130 -15.30 7.18 5.87
CA LEU A 130 -14.08 6.41 6.06
C LEU A 130 -12.89 7.31 6.43
N GLU A 131 -12.68 8.43 5.73
CA GLU A 131 -11.59 9.37 6.04
C GLU A 131 -11.69 9.90 7.47
N ARG A 132 -12.89 10.30 7.90
CA ARG A 132 -13.15 10.71 9.29
C ARG A 132 -12.90 9.56 10.27
N PHE A 133 -13.40 8.37 9.98
CA PHE A 133 -13.23 7.22 10.86
C PHE A 133 -11.75 6.83 11.02
N ILE A 134 -10.97 6.85 9.93
CA ILE A 134 -9.53 6.59 9.96
C ILE A 134 -8.81 7.67 10.78
N SER A 135 -9.12 8.95 10.59
CA SER A 135 -8.44 10.03 11.31
C SER A 135 -8.70 10.01 12.82
N GLU A 136 -9.87 9.51 13.25
CA GLU A 136 -10.26 9.37 14.65
C GLU A 136 -9.67 8.11 15.33
N ASN A 137 -9.35 7.06 14.57
CA ASN A 137 -8.97 5.74 15.11
C ASN A 137 -7.52 5.34 14.83
N ALA A 138 -6.80 6.05 13.96
CA ALA A 138 -5.38 5.79 13.72
C ALA A 138 -4.52 6.17 14.94
N PRO A 139 -3.45 5.41 15.24
CA PRO A 139 -2.58 5.70 16.39
C PRO A 139 -1.79 7.00 16.22
N HIS A 140 -1.40 7.31 14.97
CA HIS A 140 -0.56 8.47 14.62
C HIS A 140 -1.05 9.19 13.36
N PRO A 141 -2.25 9.82 13.39
CA PRO A 141 -2.85 10.46 12.22
C PRO A 141 -2.05 11.68 11.71
N GLU A 142 -1.10 12.19 12.49
CA GLU A 142 -0.20 13.27 12.11
C GLU A 142 0.92 12.85 11.14
N LYS A 143 1.16 11.54 11.01
CA LYS A 143 2.16 10.94 10.11
C LYS A 143 1.47 10.28 8.91
N PRO A 144 2.14 10.18 7.75
CA PRO A 144 1.63 9.35 6.67
C PRO A 144 1.66 7.87 7.06
N PHE A 145 0.65 7.11 6.68
CA PHE A 145 0.61 5.66 6.88
C PHE A 145 -0.21 4.95 5.80
N ALA A 146 0.06 3.66 5.59
CA ALA A 146 -0.77 2.78 4.79
C ALA A 146 -1.90 2.19 5.64
N PHE A 147 -3.05 1.97 5.03
CA PHE A 147 -4.17 1.22 5.60
C PHE A 147 -4.72 0.25 4.55
N LYS A 148 -5.48 -0.74 5.00
CA LYS A 148 -6.15 -1.69 4.12
C LYS A 148 -7.60 -1.86 4.54
N LEU A 149 -8.51 -2.10 3.60
CA LEU A 149 -9.83 -2.64 3.87
C LEU A 149 -10.02 -3.96 3.14
N GLU A 150 -10.68 -4.91 3.79
CA GLU A 150 -11.12 -6.15 3.16
C GLU A 150 -12.60 -6.37 3.45
N GLY A 151 -13.36 -6.76 2.42
CA GLY A 151 -14.79 -6.97 2.57
C GLY A 151 -15.56 -6.82 1.27
N ARG A 152 -16.76 -6.23 1.34
CA ARG A 152 -17.66 -6.07 0.20
C ARG A 152 -18.10 -4.62 0.03
N VAL A 153 -18.11 -4.16 -1.23
CA VAL A 153 -18.76 -2.90 -1.61
C VAL A 153 -20.13 -3.18 -2.18
N ASN A 154 -21.11 -2.33 -1.86
CA ASN A 154 -22.39 -2.34 -2.57
C ASN A 154 -22.19 -1.81 -3.99
N SER A 155 -21.48 -0.70 -4.11
CA SER A 155 -21.01 -0.13 -5.37
C SER A 155 -19.65 0.51 -5.18
N ALA A 156 -18.85 0.55 -6.24
CA ALA A 156 -17.65 1.36 -6.33
C ALA A 156 -17.45 1.87 -7.76
N VAL A 157 -16.81 3.03 -7.89
CA VAL A 157 -16.30 3.53 -9.16
C VAL A 157 -14.80 3.54 -9.05
N ILE A 158 -14.15 2.82 -9.96
CA ILE A 158 -12.71 2.89 -10.14
C ILE A 158 -12.39 3.52 -11.49
N HIS A 159 -11.24 4.18 -11.60
CA HIS A 159 -10.72 4.60 -12.89
C HIS A 159 -9.36 3.99 -13.18
N ILE A 160 -9.04 3.98 -14.48
CA ILE A 160 -7.71 3.68 -15.00
C ILE A 160 -7.32 4.79 -15.96
N GLN A 161 -6.14 5.36 -15.73
CA GLN A 161 -5.53 6.31 -16.66
C GLN A 161 -5.11 5.62 -17.97
N ASN A 162 -5.40 6.26 -19.11
CA ASN A 162 -4.99 5.79 -20.44
C ASN A 162 -4.69 6.97 -21.36
N LEU A 163 -3.73 7.79 -20.93
CA LEU A 163 -3.33 9.01 -21.63
C LEU A 163 -2.91 8.71 -23.08
N PRO A 164 -3.45 9.39 -24.10
CA PRO A 164 -3.04 9.14 -25.49
C PRO A 164 -1.54 9.36 -25.69
N GLU A 165 -0.93 8.55 -26.56
CA GLU A 165 0.50 8.68 -26.85
C GLU A 165 0.81 10.04 -27.49
N GLY A 166 1.90 10.67 -27.07
CA GLY A 166 2.31 12.00 -27.54
C GLY A 166 1.54 13.17 -26.93
N THR A 167 0.58 12.94 -26.02
CA THR A 167 -0.11 14.02 -25.30
C THR A 167 0.87 14.84 -24.48
N LYS A 168 0.82 16.16 -24.66
CA LYS A 168 1.53 17.11 -23.79
C LYS A 168 0.63 17.47 -22.61
N VAL A 169 1.14 17.27 -21.40
CA VAL A 169 0.41 17.55 -20.16
C VAL A 169 0.96 18.81 -19.49
N SER A 170 0.06 19.77 -19.27
CA SER A 170 0.31 21.01 -18.52
C SER A 170 -0.84 21.38 -17.58
N SER A 171 -1.89 20.55 -17.54
CA SER A 171 -3.03 20.69 -16.65
C SER A 171 -3.62 19.33 -16.25
N PRO A 172 -4.37 19.25 -15.13
CA PRO A 172 -5.10 18.05 -14.75
C PRO A 172 -6.07 17.57 -15.84
N LYS A 173 -6.72 18.49 -16.56
CA LYS A 173 -7.65 18.13 -17.65
C LYS A 173 -6.94 17.35 -18.77
N GLU A 174 -5.70 17.75 -19.09
CA GLU A 174 -4.90 17.06 -20.10
C GLU A 174 -4.39 15.71 -19.59
N ALA A 175 -3.98 15.64 -18.33
CA ALA A 175 -3.51 14.39 -17.72
C ALA A 175 -4.60 13.31 -17.64
N HIS A 176 -5.88 13.68 -17.47
CA HIS A 176 -7.01 12.74 -17.44
C HIS A 176 -7.61 12.43 -18.82
N GLN A 177 -6.98 12.87 -19.92
CA GLN A 177 -7.44 12.46 -21.25
C GLN A 177 -7.33 10.94 -21.38
N GLY A 178 -8.39 10.30 -21.87
CA GLY A 178 -8.45 8.84 -22.01
C GLY A 178 -8.73 8.06 -20.73
N GLN A 179 -8.86 8.73 -19.57
CA GLN A 179 -9.30 8.08 -18.33
C GLN A 179 -10.60 7.31 -18.58
N THR A 180 -10.64 6.05 -18.12
CA THR A 180 -11.82 5.19 -18.25
C THR A 180 -12.30 4.79 -16.87
N ASN A 181 -13.60 4.99 -16.62
CA ASN A 181 -14.25 4.67 -15.34
C ASN A 181 -15.01 3.35 -15.46
N TYR A 182 -14.95 2.54 -14.40
CA TYR A 182 -15.61 1.24 -14.31
C TYR A 182 -16.43 1.17 -13.02
N THR A 183 -17.69 0.80 -13.14
CA THR A 183 -18.56 0.56 -11.98
C THR A 183 -18.46 -0.90 -11.54
N LEU A 184 -18.24 -1.10 -10.24
CA LEU A 184 -18.31 -2.38 -9.57
C LEU A 184 -19.59 -2.42 -8.73
N THR A 185 -20.27 -3.56 -8.72
CA THR A 185 -21.54 -3.73 -7.99
C THR A 185 -21.50 -5.03 -7.21
N ASN A 186 -21.70 -4.95 -5.89
CA ASN A 186 -21.78 -6.09 -4.98
C ASN A 186 -20.53 -7.00 -4.99
N GLU A 187 -19.35 -6.39 -5.17
CA GLU A 187 -18.07 -7.10 -5.35
C GLU A 187 -17.34 -7.28 -4.01
N ALA A 188 -16.69 -8.44 -3.84
CA ALA A 188 -15.73 -8.66 -2.78
C ALA A 188 -14.38 -8.05 -3.19
N VAL A 189 -13.80 -7.23 -2.33
CA VAL A 189 -12.65 -6.39 -2.71
C VAL A 189 -11.63 -6.29 -1.59
N THR A 190 -10.41 -5.97 -1.99
CA THR A 190 -9.38 -5.38 -1.13
C THR A 190 -9.14 -3.95 -1.57
N ILE A 191 -9.09 -3.02 -0.62
CA ILE A 191 -8.73 -1.62 -0.85
C ILE A 191 -7.43 -1.38 -0.10
N VAL A 192 -6.39 -0.92 -0.79
CA VAL A 192 -5.16 -0.44 -0.16
C VAL A 192 -5.16 1.06 -0.29
N GLY A 193 -4.87 1.75 0.80
CA GLY A 193 -4.83 3.21 0.81
C GLY A 193 -3.70 3.77 1.63
N PHE A 194 -3.42 5.04 1.38
CA PHE A 194 -2.49 5.84 2.17
C PHE A 194 -3.21 7.08 2.70
N TYR A 195 -3.02 7.34 3.98
CA TYR A 195 -3.56 8.52 4.66
C TYR A 195 -2.45 9.54 4.87
N SER A 196 -2.69 10.82 4.56
CA SER A 196 -1.83 11.90 5.04
C SER A 196 -2.48 13.28 4.97
N THR A 197 -2.31 14.05 6.05
CA THR A 197 -2.69 15.48 6.11
C THR A 197 -1.65 16.43 5.53
N ARG A 198 -0.50 15.91 5.06
CA ARG A 198 0.66 16.73 4.63
C ARG A 198 1.05 16.59 3.16
N HIS A 199 0.38 15.69 2.42
CA HIS A 199 0.81 15.28 1.07
C HIS A 199 -0.25 15.45 -0.02
N GLN A 200 -1.17 16.40 0.18
CA GLN A 200 -2.13 16.82 -0.83
C GLN A 200 -1.42 17.38 -2.07
N GLY A 201 -1.82 16.89 -3.25
CA GLY A 201 -1.17 17.17 -4.53
C GLY A 201 0.21 16.52 -4.70
N ILE A 202 0.65 15.68 -3.77
CA ILE A 202 1.87 14.87 -3.89
C ILE A 202 1.51 13.42 -4.19
N PHE A 203 0.83 12.75 -3.26
CA PHE A 203 0.25 11.45 -3.54
C PHE A 203 -1.23 11.41 -3.18
N THR A 204 -1.76 12.27 -2.32
CA THR A 204 -3.21 12.38 -2.15
C THR A 204 -3.78 13.45 -3.08
N HIS A 205 -5.07 13.36 -3.35
CA HIS A 205 -5.80 14.42 -4.03
C HIS A 205 -5.78 15.71 -3.19
N HIS A 206 -6.12 16.84 -3.82
CA HIS A 206 -6.06 18.16 -3.18
C HIS A 206 -7.22 18.43 -2.20
N ASP A 207 -8.25 17.60 -2.25
CA ASP A 207 -9.51 17.69 -1.50
C ASP A 207 -9.74 16.49 -0.56
N SER A 208 -8.80 15.54 -0.51
CA SER A 208 -8.85 14.39 0.40
C SER A 208 -7.47 14.10 1.02
N PHE A 209 -7.48 13.50 2.19
CA PHE A 209 -6.29 12.94 2.85
C PHE A 209 -6.07 11.46 2.51
N LEU A 210 -6.96 10.85 1.74
CA LEU A 210 -6.85 9.47 1.26
C LEU A 210 -6.35 9.44 -0.18
N HIS A 211 -5.56 8.41 -0.48
CA HIS A 211 -5.38 7.90 -1.84
C HIS A 211 -5.57 6.39 -1.77
N MET A 212 -6.49 5.84 -2.55
CA MET A 212 -6.88 4.43 -2.48
C MET A 212 -6.93 3.81 -3.86
N HIS A 213 -6.38 2.61 -3.96
CA HIS A 213 -6.59 1.72 -5.10
C HIS A 213 -7.39 0.50 -4.62
N LEU A 214 -8.27 0.01 -5.46
CA LEU A 214 -9.14 -1.14 -5.19
C LEU A 214 -8.75 -2.28 -6.13
N ILE A 215 -8.79 -3.51 -5.63
CA ILE A 215 -8.69 -4.74 -6.44
C ILE A 215 -9.78 -5.73 -6.01
N THR A 216 -10.43 -6.39 -6.97
CA THR A 216 -11.39 -7.47 -6.66
C THR A 216 -10.67 -8.70 -6.10
N LYS A 217 -11.38 -9.51 -5.32
CA LYS A 217 -10.82 -10.73 -4.73
C LYS A 217 -10.29 -11.71 -5.78
N GLU A 218 -10.93 -11.73 -6.94
CA GLU A 218 -10.59 -12.54 -8.11
C GLU A 218 -9.46 -11.91 -8.94
N GLU A 219 -8.98 -10.73 -8.55
CA GLU A 219 -7.89 -9.98 -9.20
C GLU A 219 -8.15 -9.67 -10.69
N THR A 220 -9.42 -9.52 -11.06
CA THR A 220 -9.86 -9.26 -12.44
C THR A 220 -10.22 -7.81 -12.73
N LYS A 221 -10.44 -7.01 -11.68
CA LYS A 221 -10.68 -5.56 -11.80
C LYS A 221 -9.84 -4.84 -10.75
N MET A 222 -9.13 -3.80 -11.18
CA MET A 222 -8.27 -2.99 -10.33
C MET A 222 -8.17 -1.57 -10.90
N GLY A 223 -8.01 -0.57 -10.02
CA GLY A 223 -7.86 0.82 -10.42
C GLY A 223 -7.84 1.76 -9.22
N HIS A 224 -7.70 3.05 -9.49
CA HIS A 224 -7.87 4.10 -8.49
C HIS A 224 -9.32 4.15 -8.04
N LEU A 225 -9.58 4.28 -6.73
CA LEU A 225 -10.92 4.30 -6.17
C LEU A 225 -11.45 5.73 -6.02
N ASP A 226 -12.39 6.11 -6.89
CA ASP A 226 -13.03 7.45 -6.85
C ASP A 226 -14.18 7.51 -5.86
N GLU A 227 -15.03 6.48 -5.86
CA GLU A 227 -16.26 6.44 -5.07
C GLU A 227 -16.55 5.02 -4.58
N ALA A 228 -17.15 4.90 -3.39
CA ALA A 228 -17.67 3.63 -2.91
C ALA A 228 -18.86 3.82 -1.96
N ILE A 229 -19.78 2.86 -2.01
CA ILE A 229 -20.73 2.58 -0.95
C ILE A 229 -20.29 1.28 -0.27
N LEU A 230 -19.62 1.43 0.86
CA LEU A 230 -19.09 0.34 1.67
C LEU A 230 -20.24 -0.47 2.34
N GLN A 231 -20.03 -1.77 2.51
CA GLN A 231 -20.90 -2.64 3.30
C GLN A 231 -20.09 -3.25 4.46
N ASP A 232 -20.05 -4.57 4.54
CA ASP A 232 -19.30 -5.30 5.55
C ASP A 232 -17.80 -5.23 5.21
N MET A 233 -17.08 -4.35 5.90
CA MET A 233 -15.65 -4.12 5.74
C MET A 233 -14.92 -4.26 7.08
N ILE A 234 -13.72 -4.84 7.03
CA ILE A 234 -12.74 -4.78 8.11
C ILE A 234 -11.68 -3.77 7.68
N LEU A 235 -11.47 -2.75 8.50
CA LEU A 235 -10.37 -1.80 8.38
C LEU A 235 -9.14 -2.36 9.11
N TYR A 236 -7.99 -2.26 8.44
CA TYR A 236 -6.69 -2.64 8.95
C TYR A 236 -5.85 -1.36 9.07
N LEU A 237 -5.49 -1.01 10.31
CA LEU A 237 -4.59 0.09 10.63
C LEU A 237 -3.24 -0.46 11.12
N PRO A 238 -2.12 0.20 10.83
CA PRO A 238 -0.82 -0.27 11.30
C PRO A 238 -0.80 -0.34 12.83
N LYS A 239 -0.12 -1.37 13.36
CA LYS A 239 0.16 -1.45 14.80
C LYS A 239 1.16 -0.40 15.24
#